data_AF-A0A842NV49-F1
#
_entry.id   AF-A0A842NV49-F1
#
_cell.length_a   1.000
_cell.length_b   1.000
_cell.length_c   1.000
_cell.angle_alpha   90.00
_cell.angle_beta   90.00
_cell.angle_gamma   90.00
#
_symmetry.space_group_name_H-M   'P 1'
#
loop_
_entity.id
_entity.type
_entity.pdbx_description
1 polymer ?
#
loop_
_entity_poly.entity_id
_entity_poly.type
_entity_poly.pdbx_seq_one_letter_code
_entity_poly.pdbx_strand_id
1 'polypeptide(L)' 'MKITRVLPKSIAIEFQKHSISKNETELEYYRARVFTLEQLIQEGYDELVRLRGYNWK' A
#
# COMPACT_ATOMS: atom_id res chain seq x y z
N MET A 1 -8.76 16.01 -10.80
CA MET A 1 -9.14 16.69 -12.05
C MET A 1 -10.61 17.13 -11.94
N LYS A 2 -11.02 18.32 -12.41
CA LYS A 2 -12.44 18.75 -12.34
C LYS A 2 -13.24 18.09 -13.47
N ILE A 3 -13.63 16.82 -13.29
CA ILE A 3 -14.35 16.03 -14.29
C ILE A 3 -15.73 16.61 -14.64
N THR A 4 -16.26 17.47 -13.77
CA THR A 4 -17.46 18.28 -13.98
C THR A 4 -17.37 19.26 -15.16
N ARG A 5 -16.17 19.52 -15.71
CA ARG A 5 -16.00 20.28 -16.96
C ARG A 5 -16.43 19.49 -18.20
N VAL A 6 -16.54 18.17 -18.09
CA VAL A 6 -16.84 17.25 -19.20
C VAL A 6 -18.13 16.48 -18.94
N LEU A 7 -18.42 16.16 -17.68
CA LEU A 7 -19.57 15.35 -17.29
C LEU A 7 -20.60 16.15 -16.47
N PRO A 8 -21.92 15.88 -16.62
CA PRO A 8 -22.95 16.37 -15.72
C PRO A 8 -22.62 16.06 -14.26
N LYS A 9 -23.06 16.95 -13.35
CA LYS A 9 -22.69 16.89 -11.92
C LYS A 9 -22.99 15.54 -11.28
N SER A 10 -24.12 14.91 -11.58
CA SER A 10 -24.49 13.59 -11.05
C SER A 10 -23.51 12.49 -11.47
N ILE A 11 -23.15 12.44 -12.75
CA ILE A 11 -22.19 11.46 -13.30
C ILE A 11 -20.79 11.71 -12.74
N ALA A 12 -20.38 12.97 -12.64
CA ALA A 12 -19.10 13.35 -12.05
C ALA A 12 -18.97 12.89 -10.58
N ILE A 13 -20.06 12.97 -9.80
CA ILE A 13 -20.09 12.48 -8.41
C ILE A 13 -19.91 10.97 -8.36
N GLU A 14 -20.68 10.22 -9.14
CA GLU A 14 -20.60 8.75 -9.13
C GLU A 14 -19.25 8.24 -9.66
N PHE A 15 -18.70 8.89 -10.69
CA PHE A 15 -17.34 8.61 -11.16
C PHE A 15 -16.31 8.82 -10.03
N GLN A 16 -16.40 9.96 -9.32
CA GLN A 16 -15.47 10.26 -8.24
C GLN A 16 -15.58 9.26 -7.09
N LYS A 17 -16.79 8.83 -6.72
CA LYS A 17 -17.01 7.77 -5.72
C LYS A 17 -16.35 6.46 -6.14
N HIS A 18 -16.54 6.05 -7.40
CA HIS A 18 -15.91 4.84 -7.93
C HIS A 18 -14.39 4.93 -7.93
N SER A 19 -13.81 6.06 -8.35
CA SER A 19 -12.35 6.27 -8.30
C SER A 19 -11.81 6.25 -6.88
N ILE A 20 -12.52 6.85 -5.92
CA ILE A 20 -12.12 6.81 -4.51
C ILE A 20 -12.11 5.36 -4.01
N SER A 21 -13.20 4.62 -4.24
CA SER A 21 -13.29 3.22 -3.82
C SER A 21 -12.17 2.35 -4.41
N LYS A 22 -11.83 2.54 -5.70
CA LYS A 22 -10.68 1.86 -6.32
C LYS A 22 -9.36 2.21 -5.64
N ASN A 23 -9.12 3.49 -5.40
CA ASN A 23 -7.89 3.96 -4.76
C ASN A 23 -7.80 3.47 -3.30
N GLU A 24 -8.92 3.35 -2.59
CA GLU A 24 -8.96 2.79 -1.23
C GLU A 24 -8.55 1.32 -1.22
N THR A 25 -9.09 0.51 -2.14
CA THR A 25 -8.70 -0.90 -2.30
C THR A 25 -7.22 -1.04 -2.65
N GLU A 26 -6.73 -0.23 -3.58
CA GLU A 26 -5.32 -0.25 -3.97
C GLU A 26 -4.40 0.20 -2.81
N LEU A 27 -4.81 1.22 -2.06
CA LEU A 27 -4.09 1.67 -0.87
C LEU A 27 -4.03 0.60 0.22
N GLU A 28 -5.12 -0.12 0.46
CA GLU A 28 -5.16 -1.25 1.39
C GLU A 28 -4.19 -2.36 0.97
N TYR A 29 -4.19 -2.73 -0.32
CA TYR A 29 -3.26 -3.70 -0.87
C TYR A 29 -1.80 -3.28 -0.65
N TYR A 30 -1.43 -2.04 -0.98
CA TYR A 30 -0.04 -1.59 -0.79
C TYR A 30 0.36 -1.47 0.67
N ARG A 31 -0.56 -1.08 1.56
CA ARG A 31 -0.30 -1.08 3.01
C ARG A 31 -0.01 -2.48 3.52
N ALA A 32 -0.82 -3.47 3.14
CA ALA A 32 -0.57 -4.87 3.49
C ALA A 32 0.77 -5.35 2.92
N ARG A 33 1.08 -4.95 1.67
CA ARG A 33 2.35 -5.31 1.03
C ARG A 33 3.56 -4.73 1.76
N VAL A 34 3.51 -3.46 2.16
CA VAL A 34 4.58 -2.82 2.94
C VAL A 34 4.77 -3.56 4.26
N PHE A 35 3.70 -3.82 4.99
CA PHE A 35 3.75 -4.58 6.24
C PHE A 35 4.41 -5.95 6.07
N THR A 36 4.02 -6.72 5.05
CA THR A 36 4.65 -8.02 4.76
C THR A 36 6.14 -7.88 4.44
N LEU A 37 6.54 -6.87 3.68
CA LEU A 37 7.95 -6.66 3.36
C LEU A 37 8.76 -6.28 4.60
N GLU A 38 8.22 -5.44 5.49
CA GLU A 38 8.85 -5.11 6.77
C GLU A 38 9.06 -6.36 7.63
N GLN A 39 8.06 -7.25 7.72
CA GLN A 39 8.18 -8.53 8.43
C GLN A 39 9.28 -9.41 7.84
N LEU A 40 9.30 -9.59 6.51
CA LEU A 40 10.33 -10.41 5.84
C LEU A 40 11.75 -9.84 6.01
N ILE A 41 11.89 -8.52 6.01
CA ILE A 41 13.16 -7.84 6.28
C ILE A 41 13.60 -8.14 7.72
N GLN A 42 12.70 -8.01 8.69
CA GLN A 42 13.01 -8.30 10.09
C GLN A 42 13.39 -9.77 10.30
N GLU A 43 12.62 -10.70 9.75
CA GLU A 43 12.93 -12.14 9.77
C GLU A 43 14.30 -12.44 9.13
N GLY A 44 14.63 -11.76 8.03
CA GLY A 44 15.94 -11.87 7.39
C GLY A 44 17.08 -11.38 8.29
N TYR A 45 16.89 -10.27 9.01
CA TYR A 45 17.87 -9.81 9.99
C TYR A 45 18.03 -10.78 11.17
N ASP A 46 16.92 -11.28 11.70
CA ASP A 46 16.93 -12.24 12.82
C ASP A 46 17.64 -13.54 12.41
N GLU A 47 17.39 -14.02 11.19
CA GLU A 47 18.08 -15.18 10.63
C GLU A 47 19.57 -14.93 10.44
N LEU A 48 19.97 -13.75 9.94
CA LEU A 48 21.38 -13.37 9.84
C LEU A 48 22.06 -13.32 11.21
N VAL A 49 21.39 -12.83 12.24
CA VAL A 49 21.90 -12.83 13.63
C VAL A 49 22.05 -14.25 14.15
N ARG A 50 21.05 -15.12 13.92
CA ARG A 50 21.09 -16.53 14.30
C ARG A 50 22.24 -17.28 13.63
N LEU A 51 22.41 -17.09 12.32
CA LEU A 51 23.44 -17.77 11.52
C LEU A 51 24.84 -17.26 11.81
N ARG A 52 25.02 -15.96 12.11
CA ARG A 52 26.33 -15.39 12.43
C ARG A 52 26.79 -15.66 13.86
N GLY A 53 25.93 -16.19 14.73
CA GLY A 53 26.30 -16.56 16.11
C GLY A 53 26.91 -15.40 16.89
N TYR A 54 26.12 -14.39 17.24
CA TYR A 54 26.45 -13.30 18.19
C TYR A 54 27.94 -12.90 18.29
N ASN A 55 28.45 -12.18 17.29
CA ASN A 55 29.43 -11.10 17.45
C ASN A 55 29.70 -10.47 16.08
N TRP A 56 28.98 -9.41 15.76
CA TRP A 56 29.45 -8.42 14.81
C TRP A 56 30.07 -7.31 15.66
N LYS A 57 31.39 -7.14 15.58
CA LYS A 57 32.04 -5.90 15.98
C LYS A 57 31.56 -4.78 15.08
#